data_AF-A0A3D2WA70-F1
#
_entry.id   AF-A0A3D2WA70-F1
#
_cell.length_a   1.000
_cell.length_b   1.000
_cell.length_c   1.000
_cell.angle_alpha   90.00
_cell.angle_beta   90.00
_cell.angle_gamma   90.00
#
_symmetry.space_group_name_H-M   'P 1'
#
loop_
_entity.id
_entity.type
_entity.pdbx_description
1 polymer ?
#
loop_
_entity_poly.entity_id
_entity_poly.type
_entity_poly.pdbx_seq_one_letter_code
_entity_poly.pdbx_strand_id
1 'polypeptide(L)'
;MLDILLRFWESSGFSQIFVFDTVLFGIPLPGHLVMILLACLFLYLAIHKGFEPYLLIPIAFGMLLVNLPFANLMLHPEGDAKGGLLYYLYQGVDLGIYPPLIFLCIGA
;
A
#
# COMPACT_ATOMS: atom_id res chain seq x y z
N MET A 1 -2.60 20.00 -28.40
CA MET A 1 -2.55 18.52 -28.37
C MET A 1 -1.59 18.02 -27.31
N LEU A 2 -0.34 18.51 -27.29
CA LEU A 2 0.61 18.28 -26.20
C LEU A 2 0.08 18.71 -24.82
N ASP A 3 -0.63 19.83 -24.71
CA ASP A 3 -1.20 20.28 -23.41
C ASP A 3 -2.34 19.40 -22.90
N ILE A 4 -3.05 18.73 -23.81
CA ILE A 4 -4.11 17.77 -23.47
C ILE A 4 -3.48 16.47 -22.95
N LEU A 5 -2.38 16.03 -23.56
CA LEU A 5 -1.60 14.89 -23.10
C LEU A 5 -0.91 15.17 -21.75
N LEU A 6 -0.39 16.38 -21.55
CA LEU A 6 0.18 16.80 -20.26
C LEU A 6 -0.88 16.88 -19.16
N ARG A 7 -2.04 17.48 -19.45
CA ARG A 7 -3.17 17.51 -18.50
C ARG A 7 -3.70 16.11 -18.18
N PHE A 8 -3.75 15.22 -19.17
CA PHE A 8 -4.15 13.82 -18.97
C PHE A 8 -3.13 13.07 -18.10
N TRP A 9 -1.84 13.33 -18.31
CA TRP A 9 -0.76 12.77 -17.51
C TRP A 9 -0.79 13.25 -16.05
N GLU A 10 -1.09 14.54 -15.83
CA GLU A 10 -1.23 15.09 -14.48
C GLU A 10 -2.52 14.65 -13.78
N SER A 11 -3.65 14.58 -14.51
CA SER A 11 -4.96 14.26 -13.91
C SER A 11 -5.15 12.77 -13.58
N SER A 12 -4.39 11.89 -14.24
CA SER A 12 -4.53 10.43 -14.08
C SER A 12 -3.82 9.88 -12.84
N GLY A 13 -3.04 10.69 -12.13
CA GLY A 13 -2.32 10.26 -10.93
C GLY A 13 -1.07 9.43 -11.22
N PHE A 14 -0.80 9.09 -12.47
CA PHE A 14 0.46 8.46 -12.88
C PHE A 14 1.67 9.36 -12.57
N SER A 15 1.49 10.69 -12.59
CA SER A 15 2.51 11.66 -12.20
C SER A 15 3.02 11.43 -10.76
N GLN A 16 2.14 11.07 -9.82
CA GLN A 16 2.46 10.85 -8.40
C GLN A 16 3.29 9.58 -8.17
N ILE A 17 3.19 8.59 -9.05
CA ILE A 17 3.95 7.33 -8.95
C ILE A 17 5.44 7.55 -9.23
N PHE A 18 5.77 8.54 -10.07
CA PHE A 18 7.15 8.86 -10.45
C PHE A 18 7.74 10.02 -9.63
N VAL A 19 7.05 10.50 -8.59
CA VAL A 19 7.59 11.55 -7.72
C VAL A 19 8.72 10.98 -6.87
N PHE A 20 9.86 11.66 -6.89
CA PHE A 20 11.06 11.31 -6.14
C PHE A 20 10.95 11.80 -4.69
N ASP A 21 10.03 11.22 -3.91
CA ASP A 21 9.78 11.64 -2.53
C ASP A 21 10.77 11.06 -1.51
N THR A 22 11.35 9.89 -1.76
CA THR A 22 12.19 9.19 -0.79
C THR A 22 13.67 9.26 -1.15
N VAL A 23 14.49 9.80 -0.24
CA VAL A 23 15.95 9.75 -0.35
C VAL A 23 16.47 8.52 0.36
N LEU A 24 16.97 7.54 -0.40
CA LEU A 24 17.61 6.34 0.13
C LEU A 24 19.11 6.39 -0.22
N PHE A 25 19.99 6.31 0.78
CA PHE A 25 21.45 6.40 0.61
C PHE A 25 21.93 7.62 -0.21
N GLY A 26 21.23 8.76 -0.09
CA GLY A 26 21.58 9.99 -0.81
C GLY A 26 21.10 10.06 -2.26
N ILE A 27 20.36 9.05 -2.73
CA ILE A 27 19.77 9.03 -4.08
C ILE A 27 18.26 9.30 -3.96
N PRO A 28 17.71 10.32 -4.64
CA PRO A 28 16.28 10.52 -4.72
C PRO A 28 15.67 9.39 -5.57
N LEU A 29 14.75 8.62 -4.99
CA LEU A 29 14.08 7.49 -5.62
C LEU A 29 12.56 7.67 -5.61
N PRO A 30 11.86 7.18 -6.64
CA PRO A 30 10.41 7.19 -6.66
C PRO A 30 9.87 6.12 -5.72
N GLY A 31 9.60 6.51 -4.46
CA GLY A 31 9.26 5.58 -3.38
C GLY A 31 8.04 4.72 -3.67
N HIS A 32 6.98 5.31 -4.21
CA HIS A 32 5.76 4.60 -4.58
C HIS A 32 6.00 3.54 -5.65
N LEU A 33 6.80 3.84 -6.68
CA LEU A 33 7.16 2.89 -7.72
C LEU A 33 7.95 1.71 -7.16
N VAL A 34 8.90 1.96 -6.24
CA VAL A 34 9.67 0.90 -5.57
C VAL A 34 8.75 0.00 -4.73
N MET A 35 7.83 0.59 -3.98
CA MET A 35 6.89 -0.19 -3.14
C MET A 35 5.91 -1.03 -3.98
N ILE A 36 5.46 -0.53 -5.13
CA ILE A 36 4.63 -1.30 -6.07
C ILE A 36 5.42 -2.49 -6.63
N LEU A 37 6.69 -2.29 -7.00
CA LEU A 37 7.55 -3.39 -7.45
C LEU A 37 7.76 -4.44 -6.36
N LEU A 38 7.93 -4.02 -5.10
CA LEU A 38 8.03 -4.92 -3.95
C LEU A 38 6.71 -5.68 -3.70
N ALA A 39 5.56 -5.01 -3.82
CA ALA A 39 4.26 -5.67 -3.72
C ALA A 39 4.10 -6.76 -4.79
N CYS A 40 4.47 -6.48 -6.04
CA CYS A 40 4.47 -7.47 -7.11
C CYS A 40 5.45 -8.63 -6.83
N LEU A 41 6.64 -8.34 -6.27
CA LEU A 41 7.60 -9.36 -5.87
C LEU A 41 7.02 -10.29 -4.79
N PHE A 42 6.34 -9.73 -3.78
CA PHE A 42 5.72 -10.52 -2.71
C PHE A 42 4.53 -11.35 -3.23
N LEU A 43 3.72 -10.81 -4.14
CA LEU A 43 2.69 -11.59 -4.84
C LEU A 43 3.32 -12.75 -5.63
N TYR A 44 4.42 -12.51 -6.34
CA TYR A 44 5.14 -13.56 -7.05
C TYR A 44 5.67 -14.65 -6.11
N LEU A 45 6.29 -14.27 -4.98
CA LEU A 45 6.79 -15.23 -3.99
C LEU A 45 5.65 -16.06 -3.36
N ALA A 46 4.51 -15.43 -3.09
CA ALA A 46 3.38 -16.10 -2.48
C ALA A 46 2.69 -17.10 -3.44
N ILE A 47 2.49 -16.71 -4.70
CA ILE A 47 1.76 -17.50 -5.68
C ILE A 47 2.66 -18.56 -6.33
N HIS A 48 3.84 -18.17 -6.80
CA HIS A 48 4.71 -19.07 -7.56
C HIS A 48 5.57 -19.96 -6.66
N LYS A 49 6.16 -19.39 -5.61
CA LYS A 49 7.04 -20.13 -4.69
C LYS A 49 6.33 -20.67 -3.45
N GLY A 50 5.07 -20.30 -3.22
CA GLY A 50 4.25 -20.83 -2.12
C GLY A 50 4.74 -20.42 -0.73
N PHE A 51 5.51 -19.32 -0.61
CA PHE A 51 5.91 -18.80 0.70
C PHE A 51 4.70 -18.18 1.40
N GLU A 52 4.28 -18.77 2.52
CA GLU A 52 3.18 -18.32 3.40
C GLU A 52 2.03 -17.62 2.65
N PRO A 53 1.36 -18.31 1.72
CA PRO A 53 0.45 -17.68 0.76
C PRO A 53 -0.71 -16.97 1.45
N TYR A 54 -1.19 -17.53 2.57
CA TYR A 54 -2.29 -16.95 3.35
C TYR A 54 -1.97 -15.60 3.96
N LEU A 55 -0.69 -15.32 4.26
CA LEU A 55 -0.26 -14.09 4.91
C LEU A 55 0.38 -13.11 3.91
N LEU A 56 1.24 -13.60 3.01
CA LEU A 56 1.90 -12.73 2.03
C LEU A 56 0.93 -12.13 1.00
N ILE A 57 -0.11 -12.86 0.58
CA ILE A 57 -1.06 -12.34 -0.43
C ILE A 57 -1.82 -11.11 0.12
N PRO A 58 -2.45 -11.16 1.31
CA PRO A 58 -3.08 -9.98 1.91
C PRO A 58 -2.10 -8.81 2.15
N ILE A 59 -0.87 -9.10 2.60
CA ILE A 59 0.14 -8.05 2.83
C ILE A 59 0.53 -7.37 1.52
N ALA A 60 0.83 -8.14 0.48
CA ALA A 60 1.22 -7.60 -0.81
C ALA A 60 0.08 -6.80 -1.46
N PHE A 61 -1.17 -7.25 -1.29
CA PHE A 61 -2.33 -6.50 -1.74
C PHE A 61 -2.53 -5.19 -0.97
N GLY A 62 -2.38 -5.20 0.37
CA GLY A 62 -2.42 -3.99 1.19
C GLY A 62 -1.33 -2.99 0.82
N MET A 63 -0.10 -3.48 0.59
CA MET A 63 1.03 -2.68 0.12
C MET A 63 0.73 -2.01 -1.23
N LEU A 64 0.12 -2.75 -2.17
CA LEU A 64 -0.28 -2.21 -3.46
C LEU A 64 -1.36 -1.13 -3.32
N LEU A 65 -2.40 -1.38 -2.50
CA LEU A 65 -3.51 -0.45 -2.29
C LEU A 65 -3.08 0.88 -1.65
N VAL A 66 -2.18 0.85 -0.67
CA VAL A 66 -1.69 2.06 0.01
C VAL A 66 -0.80 2.92 -0.89
N ASN A 67 -0.10 2.29 -1.85
CA ASN A 67 0.80 2.99 -2.77
C ASN A 67 0.11 3.43 -4.08
N LEU A 68 -1.19 3.19 -4.25
CA LEU A 68 -1.95 3.71 -5.39
C LEU A 68 -2.27 5.21 -5.22
N PRO A 69 -2.11 6.02 -6.29
CA PRO A 69 -2.42 7.44 -6.25
C PRO A 69 -3.91 7.67 -5.99
N PHE A 70 -4.24 8.72 -5.23
CA PHE A 70 -5.61 9.10 -4.86
C PHE A 70 -6.42 8.10 -4.02
N ALA A 71 -5.80 7.02 -3.52
CA ALA A 71 -6.53 6.01 -2.77
C ALA A 71 -6.98 6.51 -1.40
N ASN A 72 -6.20 7.39 -0.73
CA ASN A 72 -6.56 8.01 0.56
C ASN A 72 -7.00 6.99 1.65
N LEU A 73 -6.61 5.72 1.50
CA LEU A 73 -7.14 4.60 2.27
C LEU A 73 -6.61 4.55 3.71
N MET A 74 -5.53 5.29 3.98
CA MET A 74 -4.89 5.45 5.29
C MET A 74 -5.18 6.82 5.93
N LEU A 75 -6.05 7.65 5.33
CA LEU A 75 -6.39 8.95 5.91
C LEU A 75 -6.95 8.77 7.32
N HIS A 76 -6.44 9.58 8.26
CA HIS A 76 -7.04 9.69 9.58
C HIS A 76 -8.40 10.39 9.47
N PRO A 77 -9.36 10.03 10.34
CA PRO A 77 -10.60 10.77 10.43
C PRO A 77 -10.31 12.20 10.93
N GLU A 78 -10.69 13.20 10.13
CA GLU A 78 -10.61 14.62 10.50
C GLU A 78 -12.02 15.22 10.53
N GLY A 79 -12.46 15.70 11.70
CA GLY A 79 -13.79 16.28 11.88
C GLY A 79 -14.92 15.28 11.65
N ASP A 80 -15.82 15.58 10.70
CA ASP A 80 -16.96 14.73 10.31
C ASP A 80 -16.62 13.78 9.15
N ALA A 81 -15.39 13.85 8.61
CA ALA A 81 -14.95 12.97 7.54
C ALA A 81 -14.49 11.62 8.11
N LYS A 82 -15.11 10.54 7.63
CA LYS A 82 -14.71 9.17 7.97
C LYS A 82 -13.30 8.89 7.46
N GLY A 83 -12.48 8.27 8.30
CA GLY A 83 -11.13 7.84 7.92
C GLY A 83 -11.15 6.78 6.81
N GLY A 84 -9.99 6.53 6.22
CA GLY A 84 -9.85 5.51 5.18
C GLY A 84 -10.12 4.09 5.72
N LEU A 85 -10.59 3.19 4.86
CA LEU A 85 -10.89 1.81 5.27
C LEU A 85 -9.66 1.10 5.86
N LEU A 86 -8.49 1.27 5.24
CA LEU A 86 -7.25 0.62 5.70
C LEU A 86 -6.75 1.22 7.01
N TYR A 87 -7.06 2.49 7.31
CA TYR A 87 -6.77 3.10 8.60
C TYR A 87 -7.48 2.34 9.74
N TYR A 88 -8.79 2.11 9.62
CA TYR A 88 -9.55 1.39 10.65
C TYR A 88 -9.11 -0.07 10.80
N LEU A 89 -8.76 -0.74 9.69
CA LEU A 89 -8.18 -2.08 9.77
C LEU A 89 -6.81 -2.05 10.46
N TYR A 90 -5.97 -1.06 10.17
CA TYR A 90 -4.65 -0.93 10.79
C TYR A 90 -4.73 -0.70 12.31
N GLN A 91 -5.79 -0.06 12.82
CA GLN A 91 -5.99 0.10 14.26
C GLN A 91 -6.04 -1.23 15.02
N GLY A 92 -6.52 -2.32 14.41
CA GLY A 92 -6.50 -3.64 15.03
C GLY A 92 -5.08 -4.21 15.21
N VAL A 93 -4.14 -3.78 14.36
CA VAL A 93 -2.70 -4.08 14.52
C VAL A 93 -2.09 -3.17 15.57
N ASP A 94 -2.37 -1.88 15.52
CA ASP A 94 -1.79 -0.87 16.43
C ASP A 94 -2.22 -1.07 17.88
N LEU A 95 -3.49 -1.43 18.10
CA LEU A 95 -4.03 -1.82 19.41
C LEU A 95 -3.60 -3.24 19.83
N GLY A 96 -2.86 -3.97 18.99
CA GLY A 96 -2.37 -5.32 19.28
C GLY A 96 -3.46 -6.38 19.39
N ILE A 97 -4.63 -6.17 18.76
CA ILE A 97 -5.78 -7.09 18.83
C ILE A 97 -5.61 -8.27 17.87
N TYR A 98 -5.10 -8.04 16.65
CA TYR A 98 -4.98 -9.08 15.65
C TYR A 98 -3.93 -10.16 15.97
N PRO A 99 -2.74 -9.87 16.50
CA PRO A 99 -1.76 -10.92 16.78
C PRO A 99 -2.25 -11.98 17.78
N PRO A 100 -2.82 -11.64 18.95
CA PRO A 100 -3.41 -12.63 19.86
C PRO A 100 -4.57 -13.41 19.25
N LEU A 101 -5.40 -12.76 18.42
CA LEU A 101 -6.55 -13.40 17.78
C LEU A 101 -6.11 -14.44 16.73
N ILE A 102 -5.08 -14.12 15.94
CA ILE A 102 -4.48 -15.06 14.98
C ILE A 102 -3.86 -16.25 15.73
N PHE A 103 -3.12 -16.01 16.82
CA PHE A 103 -2.54 -17.10 17.61
C PHE A 103 -3.59 -17.98 18.29
N LEU A 104 -4.72 -17.41 18.74
CA LEU A 104 -5.85 -18.19 19.24
C LEU A 104 -6.40 -19.14 18.17
N CYS A 105 -6.58 -18.66 16.93
CA CYS A 105 -7.08 -19.47 15.82
C CYS A 105 -6.07 -20.52 15.31
N ILE A 106 -4.77 -20.30 15.49
CA ILE A 106 -3.73 -21.28 15.14
C ILE A 106 -3.58 -22.36 16.24
N GLY A 107 -3.81 -21.98 17.49
CA GLY A 107 -3.67 -22.87 18.65
C GLY A 107 -4.93 -23.65 19.05
N ALA A 108 -6.07 -23.39 18.40
CA ALA A 108 -7.35 -24.09 18.60
C ALA A 108 -7.55 -25.18 17.55
#